data_AF-F7KCJ9-F1
#
_entry.id   AF-F7KCJ9-F1
#
_cell.length_a   1.000
_cell.length_b   1.000
_cell.length_c   1.000
_cell.angle_alpha   90.00
_cell.angle_beta   90.00
_cell.angle_gamma   90.00
#
_symmetry.space_group_name_H-M   'P 1'
#
loop_
_entity.id
_entity.type
_entity.pdbx_description
1 polymer ?
#
loop_
_entity_poly.entity_id
_entity_poly.type
_entity_poly.pdbx_seq_one_letter_code
_entity_poly.pdbx_strand_id
1 'polypeptide(L)'
;MNHIEVKYIKTCYDYYEYYWVIDDEPITVYLDRNNTGSLSAFGSLLGLLPAWSGELIWQWENDFIWEMADSREELNVPVLVCEDDCDLSCIVIVAHIRKEKNAVYWDRIGVLDKSNINAQDYGQSGILCLEAYTDEDWEKYGDNIALEEYGSSEYWKWVSENSYEEHIRRLRNYFKPYMQNGQNMEWIWETGWQFEREEYEIMTERYREIAINRER
;
A
#
# COMPACT_ATOMS: atom_id res chain seq x y z
N MET A 1 -1.54 20.01 16.76
CA MET A 1 -1.36 19.44 15.42
C MET A 1 0.11 19.12 15.28
N ASN A 2 0.39 17.93 14.80
CA ASN A 2 1.72 17.45 14.49
C ASN A 2 2.15 18.06 13.15
N HIS A 3 3.46 18.21 12.97
CA HIS A 3 4.05 18.63 11.71
C HIS A 3 4.51 17.41 10.91
N ILE A 4 4.23 17.39 9.61
CA ILE A 4 4.66 16.32 8.72
C ILE A 4 5.35 16.85 7.47
N GLU A 5 6.48 16.27 7.12
CA GLU A 5 7.19 16.57 5.89
C GLU A 5 7.90 15.33 5.34
N VAL A 6 8.35 15.42 4.09
CA VAL A 6 9.21 14.39 3.47
C VAL A 6 10.65 14.86 3.51
N LYS A 7 11.54 14.06 4.10
CA LYS A 7 12.99 14.35 4.17
C LYS A 7 13.81 13.19 3.64
N TYR A 8 14.89 13.51 2.94
CA TYR A 8 15.89 12.56 2.47
C TYR A 8 16.86 12.24 3.60
N ILE A 9 16.75 11.05 4.17
CA ILE A 9 17.41 10.63 5.41
C ILE A 9 18.26 9.40 5.14
N LYS A 10 19.44 9.37 5.75
CA LYS A 10 20.35 8.22 5.66
C LYS A 10 19.76 7.05 6.47
N THR A 11 19.59 5.90 5.83
CA THR A 11 19.08 4.66 6.43
C THR A 11 20.14 3.99 7.31
N CYS A 12 19.75 2.96 8.07
CA CYS A 12 20.69 2.13 8.84
C CYS A 12 21.66 1.30 7.96
N TYR A 13 21.46 1.28 6.65
CA TYR A 13 22.26 0.54 5.67
C TYR A 13 23.14 1.44 4.79
N ASP A 14 23.38 2.68 5.23
CA ASP A 14 24.27 3.65 4.59
C ASP A 14 23.84 4.20 3.21
N TYR A 15 22.62 3.90 2.73
CA TYR A 15 21.98 4.62 1.63
C TYR A 15 20.97 5.66 2.15
N TYR A 16 20.29 6.38 1.27
CA TYR A 16 19.35 7.43 1.66
C TYR A 16 17.95 7.11 1.14
N GLU A 17 16.94 7.36 1.96
CA GLU A 17 15.53 7.28 1.59
C GLU A 17 14.74 8.52 1.94
N TYR A 18 13.66 8.76 1.19
CA TYR A 18 12.69 9.76 1.56
C TYR A 18 11.74 9.18 2.59
N TYR A 19 11.70 9.70 3.81
CA TYR A 19 10.74 9.26 4.83
C TYR A 19 9.78 10.39 5.20
N TRP A 20 8.59 10.01 5.64
CA TRP A 20 7.78 10.90 6.48
C TRP A 20 8.52 11.18 7.78
N VAL A 21 8.74 12.45 8.05
CA VAL A 21 9.25 12.98 9.31
C VAL A 21 8.10 13.67 10.01
N ILE A 22 7.77 13.18 11.20
CA ILE A 22 6.67 13.66 12.02
C ILE A 22 7.25 14.21 13.32
N ASP A 23 7.03 15.50 13.58
CA ASP A 23 7.62 16.22 14.70
C ASP A 23 9.14 15.98 14.83
N ASP A 24 9.87 16.22 13.73
CA ASP A 24 11.32 16.06 13.57
C ASP A 24 11.88 14.63 13.64
N GLU A 25 11.02 13.61 13.72
CA GLU A 25 11.45 12.21 13.79
C GLU A 25 10.90 11.35 12.64
N PRO A 26 11.74 10.52 11.98
CA PRO A 26 11.28 9.64 10.90
C PRO A 26 10.30 8.58 11.42
N ILE A 27 9.29 8.24 10.61
CA ILE A 27 8.29 7.21 10.94
C ILE A 27 8.92 5.87 11.35
N THR A 28 10.03 5.48 10.72
CA THR A 28 10.73 4.22 11.03
C THR A 28 11.30 4.21 12.44
N VAL A 29 11.74 5.36 12.96
CA VAL A 29 12.23 5.48 14.35
C VAL A 29 11.09 5.32 15.35
N TYR A 30 9.92 5.90 15.06
CA TYR A 30 8.74 5.68 15.89
C TYR A 30 8.33 4.21 15.91
N LEU A 31 8.35 3.54 14.77
CA LEU A 31 7.99 2.13 14.66
C LEU A 31 8.96 1.22 15.40
N ASP A 32 10.26 1.47 15.25
CA ASP A 32 11.30 0.70 15.94
C ASP A 32 11.13 0.77 17.48
N ARG A 33 10.74 1.93 18.01
CA ARG A 33 10.44 2.10 19.45
C ARG A 33 9.16 1.41 19.91
N ASN A 34 8.19 1.26 19.02
CA ASN A 34 6.91 0.61 19.29
C ASN A 34 6.87 -0.82 18.71
N ASN A 35 8.05 -1.40 18.43
CA ASN A 35 8.21 -2.73 17.88
C ASN A 35 7.72 -3.78 18.91
N THR A 36 6.46 -4.18 18.77
CA THR A 36 5.78 -5.13 19.66
C THR A 36 5.03 -6.16 18.82
N GLY A 37 4.53 -7.22 19.47
CA GLY A 37 3.72 -8.22 18.79
C GLY A 37 4.49 -9.02 17.74
N SER A 38 3.87 -9.28 16.58
CA SER A 38 4.54 -10.00 15.48
C SER A 38 5.79 -9.29 14.95
N LEU A 39 5.87 -7.96 15.08
CA LEU A 39 7.04 -7.21 14.62
C LEU A 39 8.29 -7.50 15.45
N SER A 40 8.14 -7.93 16.71
CA SER A 40 9.30 -8.20 17.58
C SER A 40 10.20 -9.34 17.07
N ALA A 41 9.69 -10.16 16.15
CA ALA A 41 10.46 -11.17 15.44
C ALA A 41 11.42 -10.55 14.40
N PHE A 42 11.11 -9.36 13.90
CA PHE A 42 11.92 -8.58 12.98
C PHE A 42 12.74 -7.59 13.80
N GLY A 43 14.07 -7.77 13.81
CA GLY A 43 14.95 -7.09 14.77
C GLY A 43 14.77 -5.56 14.80
N SER A 44 15.30 -4.88 13.78
CA SER A 44 15.18 -3.42 13.63
C SER A 44 14.23 -3.10 12.48
N LEU A 45 13.37 -2.10 12.67
CA LEU A 45 12.43 -1.61 11.65
C LEU A 45 12.93 -0.32 10.97
N LEU A 46 14.16 0.10 11.30
CA LEU A 46 14.77 1.33 10.76
C LEU A 46 15.04 1.27 9.25
N GLY A 47 15.10 0.07 8.69
CA GLY A 47 15.43 -0.20 7.29
C GLY A 47 14.23 -0.24 6.35
N LEU A 48 13.00 -0.29 6.87
CA LEU A 48 11.81 -0.50 6.04
C LEU A 48 11.68 0.56 4.94
N LEU A 49 11.24 0.13 3.76
CA LEU A 49 11.07 0.97 2.58
C LEU A 49 9.72 1.72 2.64
N PRO A 50 9.68 3.03 2.35
CA PRO A 50 8.43 3.75 2.20
C PRO A 50 7.58 3.25 1.02
N ALA A 51 6.33 2.89 1.27
CA ALA A 51 5.44 2.35 0.25
C ALA A 51 5.04 3.37 -0.83
N TRP A 52 5.15 4.68 -0.55
CA TRP A 52 4.78 5.75 -1.48
C TRP A 52 5.97 6.22 -2.32
N SER A 53 7.12 5.56 -2.22
CA SER A 53 8.39 5.91 -2.89
C SER A 53 8.34 5.83 -4.41
N GLY A 54 7.38 5.09 -4.98
CA GLY A 54 7.41 4.74 -6.40
C GLY A 54 8.39 3.61 -6.73
N GLU A 55 9.05 3.03 -5.73
CA GLU A 55 10.12 2.02 -5.91
C GLU A 55 9.65 0.61 -5.60
N LEU A 56 8.33 0.36 -5.46
CA LEU A 56 7.87 -1.02 -5.43
C LEU A 56 8.20 -1.69 -6.76
N ILE A 57 8.58 -2.98 -6.73
CA ILE A 57 9.02 -3.74 -7.92
C ILE A 57 7.97 -3.65 -9.03
N TRP A 58 6.69 -3.66 -8.65
CA TRP A 58 5.59 -3.71 -9.58
C TRP A 58 4.85 -2.37 -9.69
N GLN A 59 4.75 -1.86 -10.92
CA GLN A 59 4.05 -0.59 -11.19
C GLN A 59 2.59 -0.60 -10.70
N TRP A 60 1.88 -1.72 -10.82
CA TRP A 60 0.49 -1.82 -10.35
C TRP A 60 0.37 -1.69 -8.83
N GLU A 61 1.39 -2.08 -8.06
CA GLU A 61 1.39 -1.85 -6.61
C GLU A 61 1.64 -0.38 -6.28
N ASN A 62 2.59 0.27 -6.95
CA ASN A 62 2.81 1.72 -6.79
C ASN A 62 1.52 2.52 -7.10
N ASP A 63 0.86 2.21 -8.21
CA ASP A 63 -0.38 2.88 -8.60
C ASP A 63 -1.52 2.61 -7.60
N PHE A 64 -1.61 1.38 -7.09
CA PHE A 64 -2.58 1.01 -6.07
C PHE A 64 -2.37 1.74 -4.74
N ILE A 65 -1.12 1.88 -4.29
CA ILE A 65 -0.78 2.67 -3.11
C ILE A 65 -1.23 4.11 -3.28
N TRP A 66 -0.95 4.72 -4.43
CA TRP A 66 -1.37 6.09 -4.72
C TRP A 66 -2.88 6.24 -4.84
N GLU A 67 -3.60 5.27 -5.42
CA GLU A 67 -5.06 5.24 -5.44
C GLU A 67 -5.65 5.28 -4.01
N MET A 68 -5.06 4.50 -3.09
CA MET A 68 -5.46 4.51 -1.69
C MET A 68 -5.06 5.79 -0.96
N ALA A 69 -3.84 6.26 -1.19
CA ALA A 69 -3.31 7.49 -0.62
C ALA A 69 -4.09 8.74 -1.07
N ASP A 70 -4.71 8.72 -2.26
CA ASP A 70 -5.52 9.81 -2.79
C ASP A 70 -7.00 9.74 -2.41
N SER A 71 -7.48 8.55 -2.05
CA SER A 71 -8.89 8.34 -1.68
C SER A 71 -9.34 9.31 -0.58
N ARG A 72 -10.57 9.80 -0.69
CA ARG A 72 -11.22 10.59 0.36
C ARG A 72 -11.85 9.71 1.45
N GLU A 73 -11.92 8.41 1.19
CA GLU A 73 -12.40 7.42 2.16
C GLU A 73 -11.45 7.34 3.34
N GLU A 74 -12.00 6.96 4.49
CA GLU A 74 -11.22 6.52 5.64
C GLU A 74 -10.69 5.11 5.35
N LEU A 75 -9.37 4.97 5.25
CA LEU A 75 -8.72 3.74 4.80
C LEU A 75 -7.49 3.41 5.65
N ASN A 76 -7.23 2.12 5.80
CA ASN A 76 -5.94 1.56 6.16
C ASN A 76 -5.04 1.63 4.90
N VAL A 77 -4.00 2.46 4.92
CA VAL A 77 -3.11 2.72 3.78
C VAL A 77 -1.68 2.25 4.07
N PRO A 78 -1.04 1.44 3.20
CA PRO A 78 0.34 1.05 3.39
C PRO A 78 1.25 2.26 3.40
N VAL A 79 2.15 2.31 4.37
CA VAL A 79 3.14 3.38 4.55
C VAL A 79 4.55 2.84 4.46
N LEU A 80 4.82 1.62 4.91
CA LEU A 80 6.13 0.98 4.75
C LEU A 80 5.99 -0.48 4.33
N VAL A 81 6.98 -0.97 3.61
CA VAL A 81 7.13 -2.36 3.20
C VAL A 81 8.53 -2.87 3.52
N CYS A 82 8.73 -4.19 3.40
CA CYS A 82 10.06 -4.78 3.50
C CYS A 82 11.01 -4.24 2.43
N GLU A 83 12.22 -3.90 2.85
CA GLU A 83 13.30 -3.39 1.99
C GLU A 83 13.98 -4.45 1.13
N ASP A 84 13.83 -5.74 1.47
CA ASP A 84 14.44 -6.83 0.71
C ASP A 84 13.56 -7.22 -0.49
N ASP A 85 12.24 -7.30 -0.29
CA ASP A 85 11.29 -7.72 -1.33
C ASP A 85 10.71 -6.53 -2.12
N CYS A 86 10.67 -5.33 -1.54
CA CYS A 86 10.18 -4.09 -2.18
C CYS A 86 8.81 -4.25 -2.86
N ASP A 87 7.90 -5.01 -2.24
CA ASP A 87 6.55 -5.27 -2.76
C ASP A 87 5.56 -5.48 -1.59
N LEU A 88 4.30 -5.78 -1.91
CA LEU A 88 3.26 -6.04 -0.90
C LEU A 88 3.22 -7.50 -0.45
N SER A 89 4.26 -8.32 -0.68
CA SER A 89 4.27 -9.75 -0.35
C SER A 89 4.75 -10.04 1.07
N CYS A 90 5.74 -9.29 1.57
CA CYS A 90 6.40 -9.51 2.87
C CYS A 90 5.78 -8.68 4.01
N ILE A 91 6.56 -7.83 4.69
CA ILE A 91 6.05 -6.90 5.70
C ILE A 91 5.29 -5.78 5.00
N VAL A 92 4.08 -5.46 5.51
CA VAL A 92 3.30 -4.30 5.08
C VAL A 92 2.81 -3.58 6.33
N ILE A 93 3.41 -2.42 6.62
CA ILE A 93 3.00 -1.51 7.69
C ILE A 93 1.96 -0.55 7.13
N VAL A 94 0.87 -0.39 7.88
CA VAL A 94 -0.33 0.29 7.42
C VAL A 94 -0.73 1.37 8.43
N ALA A 95 -1.02 2.57 7.94
CA ALA A 95 -1.61 3.64 8.73
C ALA A 95 -3.13 3.68 8.54
N HIS A 96 -3.90 3.80 9.61
CA HIS A 96 -5.32 4.14 9.51
C HIS A 96 -5.46 5.65 9.28
N ILE A 97 -5.83 6.03 8.06
CA ILE A 97 -5.87 7.42 7.60
C ILE A 97 -7.32 7.87 7.46
N ARG A 98 -7.66 8.93 8.19
CA ARG A 98 -8.96 9.62 8.10
C ARG A 98 -8.75 11.05 7.65
N LYS A 99 -9.45 11.47 6.60
CA LYS A 99 -9.32 12.80 6.01
C LYS A 99 -10.56 13.63 6.29
N GLU A 100 -10.39 14.73 7.01
CA GLU A 100 -11.43 15.71 7.26
C GLU A 100 -11.15 17.01 6.49
N LYS A 101 -12.09 17.96 6.58
CA LYS A 101 -12.04 19.22 5.84
C LYS A 101 -10.75 20.02 6.10
N ASN A 102 -10.29 20.06 7.35
CA ASN A 102 -9.18 20.92 7.78
C ASN A 102 -8.02 20.13 8.39
N ALA A 103 -8.10 18.80 8.43
CA ALA A 103 -7.08 17.97 9.05
C ALA A 103 -7.04 16.58 8.44
N VAL A 104 -5.87 15.96 8.50
CA VAL A 104 -5.68 14.54 8.20
C VAL A 104 -5.20 13.86 9.48
N TYR A 105 -5.79 12.72 9.80
CA TYR A 105 -5.47 11.95 10.98
C TYR A 105 -4.82 10.65 10.57
N TRP A 106 -3.72 10.33 11.22
CA TRP A 106 -3.21 8.97 11.28
C TRP A 106 -3.53 8.49 12.68
N ASP A 107 -4.66 7.78 12.82
CA ASP A 107 -5.20 7.44 14.14
C ASP A 107 -4.36 6.34 14.81
N ARG A 108 -3.87 5.38 14.01
CA ARG A 108 -3.07 4.23 14.46
C ARG A 108 -2.25 3.61 13.34
N ILE A 109 -1.21 2.89 13.71
CA ILE A 109 -0.36 2.08 12.81
C ILE A 109 -0.50 0.60 13.16
N GLY A 110 -0.54 -0.24 12.13
CA GLY A 110 -0.64 -1.68 12.25
C GLY A 110 0.17 -2.41 11.21
N VAL A 111 0.17 -3.72 11.34
CA VAL A 111 0.84 -4.68 10.45
C VAL A 111 -0.22 -5.56 9.83
N LEU A 112 -0.18 -5.69 8.51
CA LEU A 112 -1.11 -6.56 7.81
C LEU A 112 -0.75 -8.03 8.10
N ASP A 113 -1.63 -8.73 8.82
CA ASP A 113 -1.55 -10.18 8.96
C ASP A 113 -2.06 -10.83 7.67
N LYS A 114 -1.18 -11.60 7.02
CA LYS A 114 -1.46 -12.29 5.76
C LYS A 114 -1.75 -13.78 5.94
N SER A 115 -1.77 -14.27 7.18
CA SER A 115 -1.97 -15.69 7.49
C SER A 115 -3.31 -16.23 6.99
N ASN A 116 -4.31 -15.35 6.86
CA ASN A 116 -5.66 -15.69 6.39
C ASN A 116 -5.88 -15.41 4.90
N ILE A 117 -4.84 -15.10 4.12
CA ILE A 117 -4.99 -14.94 2.67
C ILE A 117 -5.36 -16.30 2.05
N ASN A 118 -6.48 -16.31 1.34
CA ASN A 118 -6.90 -17.44 0.53
C ASN A 118 -6.34 -17.26 -0.89
N ALA A 119 -5.36 -18.09 -1.25
CA ALA A 119 -4.71 -18.04 -2.55
C ALA A 119 -5.68 -18.28 -3.72
N GLN A 120 -6.73 -19.09 -3.53
CA GLN A 120 -7.72 -19.35 -4.56
C GLN A 120 -8.57 -18.10 -4.82
N ASP A 121 -9.12 -17.50 -3.75
CA ASP A 121 -9.92 -16.28 -3.85
C ASP A 121 -9.09 -15.12 -4.40
N TYR A 122 -7.83 -15.00 -3.96
CA TYR A 122 -6.90 -14.01 -4.51
C TYR A 122 -6.66 -14.23 -6.01
N GLY A 123 -6.43 -15.48 -6.43
CA GLY A 123 -6.25 -15.82 -7.84
C GLY A 123 -7.45 -15.47 -8.72
N GLN A 124 -8.67 -15.67 -8.21
CA GLN A 124 -9.91 -15.42 -8.94
C GLN A 124 -10.38 -13.96 -8.89
N SER A 125 -9.76 -13.11 -8.07
CA SER A 125 -10.17 -11.72 -7.89
C SER A 125 -9.67 -10.75 -8.98
N GLY A 126 -8.94 -11.25 -9.97
CA GLY A 126 -8.46 -10.46 -11.11
C GLY A 126 -9.54 -10.24 -12.17
N ILE A 127 -9.18 -10.47 -13.44
CA ILE A 127 -10.08 -10.31 -14.59
C ILE A 127 -11.29 -11.25 -14.55
N LEU A 128 -11.22 -12.36 -13.81
CA LEU A 128 -12.34 -13.30 -13.68
C LEU A 128 -13.35 -12.88 -12.60
N CYS A 129 -13.12 -11.76 -11.89
CA CYS A 129 -14.04 -11.21 -10.90
C CYS A 129 -15.17 -10.43 -11.57
N LEU A 130 -16.16 -11.14 -12.11
CA LEU A 130 -17.25 -10.55 -12.88
C LEU A 130 -18.16 -9.62 -12.07
N GLU A 131 -18.22 -9.77 -10.75
CA GLU A 131 -18.97 -8.86 -9.87
C GLU A 131 -18.41 -7.43 -9.88
N ALA A 132 -17.13 -7.27 -10.23
CA ALA A 132 -16.47 -5.98 -10.34
C ALA A 132 -16.51 -5.39 -11.76
N TYR A 133 -17.13 -6.06 -12.73
CA TYR A 133 -17.18 -5.58 -14.11
C TYR A 133 -18.10 -4.36 -14.25
N THR A 134 -17.57 -3.34 -14.90
CA THR A 134 -18.33 -2.22 -15.46
C THR A 134 -18.90 -2.56 -16.83
N ASP A 135 -19.78 -1.71 -17.37
CA ASP A 135 -20.29 -1.88 -18.75
C ASP A 135 -19.14 -1.87 -19.78
N GLU A 136 -18.11 -1.03 -19.57
CA GLU A 136 -16.91 -0.99 -20.42
C GLU A 136 -16.09 -2.28 -20.34
N ASP A 137 -16.00 -2.89 -19.14
CA ASP A 137 -15.34 -4.18 -18.98
C ASP A 137 -16.08 -5.28 -19.73
N TRP A 138 -17.41 -5.27 -19.72
CA TRP A 138 -18.21 -6.21 -20.51
C TRP A 138 -17.97 -6.05 -22.01
N GLU A 139 -17.92 -4.82 -22.51
CA GLU A 139 -17.61 -4.54 -23.92
C GLU A 139 -16.20 -5.01 -24.31
N LYS A 140 -15.23 -4.87 -23.40
CA LYS A 140 -13.82 -5.17 -23.69
C LYS A 140 -13.45 -6.63 -23.48
N TYR A 141 -14.03 -7.30 -22.47
CA TYR A 141 -13.55 -8.58 -21.97
C TYR A 141 -14.61 -9.70 -21.99
N GLY A 142 -15.89 -9.35 -22.17
CA GLY A 142 -17.03 -10.28 -22.06
C GLY A 142 -16.92 -11.48 -23.00
N ASP A 143 -16.52 -11.24 -24.25
CA ASP A 143 -16.47 -12.26 -25.30
C ASP A 143 -15.07 -12.89 -25.50
N ASN A 144 -14.07 -12.56 -24.66
CA ASN A 144 -12.69 -13.04 -24.85
C ASN A 144 -12.05 -13.73 -23.64
N ILE A 145 -12.27 -13.26 -22.42
CA ILE A 145 -11.57 -13.77 -21.22
C ILE A 145 -12.51 -13.94 -20.03
N ALA A 146 -13.62 -13.20 -19.97
CA ALA A 146 -14.48 -13.10 -18.79
C ALA A 146 -14.98 -14.46 -18.27
N LEU A 147 -15.19 -15.44 -19.15
CA LEU A 147 -15.75 -16.76 -18.79
C LEU A 147 -14.72 -17.89 -18.85
N GLU A 148 -13.43 -17.57 -18.99
CA GLU A 148 -12.35 -18.57 -18.95
C GLU A 148 -12.16 -19.14 -17.54
N GLU A 149 -11.65 -20.37 -17.47
CA GLU A 149 -11.33 -21.00 -16.18
C GLU A 149 -10.02 -20.45 -15.61
N TYR A 150 -10.03 -20.11 -14.32
CA TYR A 150 -8.79 -19.74 -13.63
C TYR A 150 -7.75 -20.84 -13.76
N GLY A 151 -6.59 -20.48 -14.30
CA GLY A 151 -5.48 -21.40 -14.49
C GLY A 151 -5.47 -22.14 -15.84
N SER A 152 -6.44 -21.89 -16.72
CA SER A 152 -6.42 -22.41 -18.10
C SER A 152 -5.23 -21.84 -18.91
N SER A 153 -4.90 -22.49 -20.02
CA SER A 153 -3.87 -22.00 -20.94
C SER A 153 -4.22 -20.63 -21.52
N GLU A 154 -5.49 -20.45 -21.86
CA GLU A 154 -6.08 -19.24 -22.41
C GLU A 154 -5.99 -18.10 -21.38
N TYR A 155 -6.32 -18.39 -20.13
CA TYR A 155 -6.17 -17.46 -19.02
C TYR A 155 -4.71 -17.02 -18.83
N TRP A 156 -3.78 -17.96 -18.70
CA TRP A 156 -2.37 -17.61 -18.49
C TRP A 156 -1.75 -16.88 -19.69
N LYS A 157 -2.18 -17.21 -20.90
CA LYS A 157 -1.79 -16.45 -22.10
C LYS A 157 -2.27 -15.00 -21.99
N TRP A 158 -3.55 -14.78 -21.65
CA TRP A 158 -4.08 -13.43 -21.49
C TRP A 158 -3.36 -12.65 -20.38
N VAL A 159 -3.10 -13.27 -19.23
CA VAL A 159 -2.36 -12.64 -18.11
C VAL A 159 -0.94 -12.27 -18.53
N SER A 160 -0.26 -13.08 -19.34
CA SER A 160 1.09 -12.75 -19.83
C SER A 160 1.11 -11.51 -20.72
N GLU A 161 0.00 -11.23 -21.41
CA GLU A 161 -0.17 -10.08 -22.31
C GLU A 161 -0.77 -8.86 -21.58
N ASN A 162 -1.43 -9.06 -20.43
CA ASN A 162 -2.22 -8.06 -19.70
C ASN A 162 -1.93 -8.07 -18.18
N SER A 163 -0.67 -8.32 -17.79
CA SER A 163 -0.29 -8.52 -16.38
C SER A 163 -0.70 -7.37 -15.46
N TYR A 164 -0.48 -6.13 -15.90
CA TYR A 164 -0.88 -4.94 -15.15
C TYR A 164 -2.37 -4.97 -14.82
N GLU A 165 -3.22 -5.23 -15.81
CA GLU A 165 -4.68 -5.25 -15.68
C GLU A 165 -5.14 -6.35 -14.71
N GLU A 166 -4.55 -7.54 -14.82
CA GLU A 166 -4.85 -8.65 -13.91
C GLU A 166 -4.49 -8.30 -12.46
N HIS A 167 -3.28 -7.82 -12.24
CA HIS A 167 -2.76 -7.62 -10.89
C HIS A 167 -3.37 -6.41 -10.19
N ILE A 168 -3.61 -5.30 -10.90
CA ILE A 168 -4.30 -4.15 -10.32
C ILE A 168 -5.74 -4.51 -9.90
N ARG A 169 -6.43 -5.37 -10.67
CA ARG A 169 -7.76 -5.89 -10.31
C ARG A 169 -7.72 -6.72 -9.04
N ARG A 170 -6.76 -7.64 -8.89
CA ARG A 170 -6.60 -8.43 -7.65
C ARG A 170 -6.35 -7.54 -6.44
N LEU A 171 -5.53 -6.51 -6.59
CA LEU A 171 -5.29 -5.55 -5.50
C LEU A 171 -6.58 -4.82 -5.11
N ARG A 172 -7.35 -4.33 -6.08
CA ARG A 172 -8.62 -3.62 -5.83
C ARG A 172 -9.72 -4.52 -5.26
N ASN A 173 -9.90 -5.71 -5.83
CA ASN A 173 -11.03 -6.59 -5.55
C ASN A 173 -10.80 -7.49 -4.33
N TYR A 174 -9.56 -7.83 -4.01
CA TYR A 174 -9.24 -8.70 -2.87
C TYR A 174 -8.39 -7.99 -1.83
N PHE A 175 -7.23 -7.46 -2.23
CA PHE A 175 -6.24 -6.99 -1.27
C PHE A 175 -6.69 -5.73 -0.51
N LYS A 176 -7.34 -4.78 -1.18
CA LYS A 176 -7.93 -3.59 -0.54
C LYS A 176 -8.98 -4.02 0.50
N PRO A 177 -10.06 -4.76 0.17
CA PRO A 177 -11.02 -5.24 1.17
C PRO A 177 -10.38 -6.04 2.31
N TYR A 178 -9.42 -6.90 1.99
CA TYR A 178 -8.68 -7.69 2.97
C TYR A 178 -7.95 -6.79 3.97
N MET A 179 -7.25 -5.77 3.49
CA MET A 179 -6.52 -4.80 4.32
C MET A 179 -7.44 -3.86 5.09
N GLN A 180 -8.63 -3.55 4.55
CA GLN A 180 -9.63 -2.73 5.25
C GLN A 180 -10.34 -3.50 6.38
N ASN A 181 -10.31 -4.84 6.35
CA ASN A 181 -10.84 -5.64 7.45
C ASN A 181 -9.90 -5.62 8.66
N GLY A 182 -10.31 -4.96 9.74
CA GLY A 182 -9.54 -4.86 10.97
C GLY A 182 -9.20 -6.19 11.66
N GLN A 183 -9.84 -7.31 11.28
CA GLN A 183 -9.46 -8.65 11.76
C GLN A 183 -8.14 -9.15 11.15
N ASN A 184 -7.74 -8.62 9.99
CA ASN A 184 -6.47 -8.93 9.33
C ASN A 184 -5.37 -7.95 9.72
N MET A 185 -5.58 -7.13 10.75
CA MET A 185 -4.64 -6.10 11.17
C MET A 185 -4.22 -6.34 12.62
N GLU A 186 -2.92 -6.41 12.83
CA GLU A 186 -2.34 -6.28 14.17
C GLU A 186 -2.01 -4.81 14.41
N TRP A 187 -2.82 -4.12 15.21
CA TRP A 187 -2.57 -2.73 15.59
C TRP A 187 -1.49 -2.69 16.68
N ILE A 188 -0.36 -2.06 16.36
CA ILE A 188 0.83 -2.03 17.22
C ILE A 188 0.96 -0.70 17.97
N TRP A 189 0.33 0.36 17.46
CA TRP A 189 0.51 1.70 17.99
C TRP A 189 -0.67 2.61 17.68
N GLU A 190 -1.26 3.19 18.73
CA GLU A 190 -2.24 4.27 18.65
C GLU A 190 -1.51 5.61 18.60
N THR A 191 -1.38 6.17 17.39
CA THR A 191 -0.60 7.39 17.12
C THR A 191 -1.35 8.65 17.55
N GLY A 192 -2.64 8.73 17.23
CA GLY A 192 -3.46 9.93 17.42
C GLY A 192 -2.92 11.17 16.70
N TRP A 193 -2.12 10.99 15.65
CA TRP A 193 -1.50 12.08 14.93
C TRP A 193 -2.53 12.88 14.14
N GLN A 194 -2.39 14.20 14.18
CA GLN A 194 -3.27 15.14 13.50
C GLN A 194 -2.46 16.19 12.76
N PHE A 195 -2.56 16.18 11.44
CA PHE A 195 -1.86 17.09 10.55
C PHE A 195 -2.80 18.17 10.01
N GLU A 196 -2.26 19.34 9.72
CA GLU A 196 -2.98 20.38 8.97
C GLU A 196 -3.20 19.89 7.53
N ARG A 197 -4.36 20.22 6.94
CA ARG A 197 -4.75 19.69 5.64
C ARG A 197 -3.84 20.17 4.51
N GLU A 198 -3.56 21.48 4.45
CA GLU A 198 -2.65 22.09 3.48
C GLU A 198 -1.23 21.55 3.64
N GLU A 199 -0.72 21.42 4.87
CA GLU A 199 0.60 20.83 5.14
C GLU A 199 0.68 19.37 4.65
N TYR A 200 -0.34 18.56 4.94
CA TYR A 200 -0.40 17.16 4.50
C TYR A 200 -0.47 17.06 2.97
N GLU A 201 -1.22 17.94 2.31
CA GLU A 201 -1.31 18.00 0.84
C GLU A 201 0.02 18.39 0.21
N ILE A 202 0.71 19.39 0.75
CA ILE A 202 2.07 19.78 0.31
C ILE A 202 3.05 18.62 0.45
N MET A 203 3.01 17.93 1.60
CA MET A 203 3.83 16.76 1.86
C MET A 203 3.55 15.64 0.86
N THR A 204 2.26 15.34 0.63
CA THR A 204 1.81 14.28 -0.29
C THR A 204 2.25 14.57 -1.73
N GLU A 205 2.09 15.82 -2.19
CA GLU A 205 2.50 16.22 -3.54
C GLU A 205 4.01 16.14 -3.73
N ARG A 206 4.78 16.59 -2.73
CA ARG A 206 6.24 16.43 -2.74
C ARG A 206 6.65 14.96 -2.83
N TYR A 207 5.97 14.08 -2.10
CA TYR A 207 6.21 12.65 -2.17
C TYR A 207 5.90 12.09 -3.57
N ARG A 208 4.81 12.55 -4.20
CA ARG A 208 4.44 12.17 -5.56
C ARG A 208 5.48 12.61 -6.58
N GLU A 209 5.96 13.85 -6.48
CA GLU A 209 7.03 14.36 -7.32
C GLU A 209 8.30 13.50 -7.19
N ILE A 210 8.66 13.08 -5.97
CA ILE A 210 9.77 12.15 -5.73
C ILE A 210 9.50 10.82 -6.42
N ALA A 211 8.31 10.24 -6.24
CA ALA A 211 7.94 8.95 -6.79
C ALA A 211 7.94 8.92 -8.34
N ILE A 212 7.60 10.05 -8.96
CA ILE A 212 7.63 10.19 -10.43
C ILE A 212 9.05 10.43 -10.95
N ASN A 213 9.88 11.17 -10.20
CA ASN A 213 11.20 11.62 -10.65
C ASN A 213 12.36 10.70 -10.22
N ARG A 214 12.12 9.68 -9.38
CA ARG A 214 13.07 8.60 -9.16
C ARG A 214 13.18 7.81 -10.47
N GLU A 215 14.33 7.97 -11.12
CA GLU A 215 14.60 7.54 -12.49
C GLU A 215 14.15 6.10 -12.76
N ARG A 216 13.39 5.93 -13.85
CA ARG A 216 13.34 4.69 -14.63
C ARG A 216 14.71 4.36 -15.22
#